data_AF-A0A9X1VEC2-F1
#
_entry.id   AF-A0A9X1VEC2-F1
#
_cell.length_a   1.000
_cell.length_b   1.000
_cell.length_c   1.000
_cell.angle_alpha   90.00
_cell.angle_beta   90.00
_cell.angle_gamma   90.00
#
_symmetry.space_group_name_H-M   'P 1'
#
loop_
_entity.id
_entity.type
_entity.pdbx_description
1 polymer ?
#
loop_
_entity_poly.entity_id
_entity_poly.type
_entity_poly.pdbx_seq_one_letter_code
_entity_poly.pdbx_strand_id
1 'polypeptide(L)'
;MKILCLAIGFGYVFYMCNGFLTSTPRKKPYNALFDTKVYLAHLSLAIVLAVFGFWYFRNAGFQTASFFVPTIFLTGFFMADTLVKLIAGRHLIIADRWDKKPPSYKWYIDGLMSILLIIGSLCSPFILEQYFQYRF
;
A
#
# COMPACT_ATOMS: atom_id res chain seq x y z
N MET A 1 -17.31 1.99 -14.27
CA MET A 1 -15.87 1.68 -14.49
C MET A 1 -14.94 2.54 -13.62
N LYS A 2 -15.07 3.87 -13.61
CA LYS A 2 -14.25 4.77 -12.75
C LYS A 2 -14.23 4.40 -11.25
N ILE A 3 -15.39 4.12 -10.68
CA ILE A 3 -15.51 3.70 -9.26
C ILE A 3 -14.81 2.36 -9.02
N LEU A 4 -14.86 1.44 -9.99
CA LEU A 4 -14.22 0.13 -9.89
C LEU A 4 -12.69 0.26 -9.82
N CYS A 5 -12.08 1.12 -10.63
CA CYS A 5 -10.64 1.36 -10.58
C CYS A 5 -10.22 1.85 -9.19
N LEU A 6 -10.90 2.88 -8.68
CA LEU A 6 -10.65 3.42 -7.34
C LEU A 6 -10.87 2.37 -6.25
N ALA A 7 -11.95 1.58 -6.34
CA ALA A 7 -12.24 0.52 -5.39
C ALA A 7 -11.16 -0.56 -5.38
N ILE A 8 -10.59 -0.93 -6.53
CA ILE A 8 -9.51 -1.90 -6.62
C ILE A 8 -8.23 -1.33 -5.97
N GLY A 9 -7.82 -0.12 -6.36
CA GLY A 9 -6.58 0.49 -5.85
C GLY A 9 -6.64 0.80 -4.36
N PHE A 10 -7.62 1.59 -3.94
CA PHE A 10 -7.78 2.01 -2.54
C PHE A 10 -8.28 0.86 -1.66
N GLY A 11 -9.18 0.02 -2.19
CA GLY A 11 -9.73 -1.11 -1.45
C GLY A 11 -8.66 -2.13 -1.09
N TYR A 12 -7.65 -2.32 -1.95
CA TYR A 12 -6.50 -3.16 -1.62
C TYR A 12 -5.72 -2.65 -0.39
N VAL A 13 -5.33 -1.37 -0.39
CA VAL A 13 -4.60 -0.76 0.73
C VAL A 13 -5.46 -0.76 2.00
N PHE A 14 -6.74 -0.42 1.85
CA PHE A 14 -7.68 -0.43 2.96
C PHE A 14 -7.83 -1.83 3.58
N TYR A 15 -7.99 -2.86 2.75
CA TYR A 15 -8.07 -4.25 3.17
C TYR A 15 -6.81 -4.67 3.94
N MET A 16 -5.62 -4.37 3.39
CA MET A 16 -4.35 -4.72 4.00
C MET A 16 -4.13 -4.06 5.38
N CYS A 17 -4.46 -2.78 5.49
CA CYS A 17 -4.15 -1.97 6.67
C CYS A 17 -5.22 -1.99 7.77
N ASN A 18 -6.49 -2.25 7.44
CA ASN A 18 -7.56 -2.27 8.43
C ASN A 18 -7.99 -3.69 8.77
N GLY A 19 -8.03 -4.60 7.80
CA GLY A 19 -8.46 -5.98 8.00
C GLY A 19 -9.75 -6.04 8.80
N PHE A 20 -10.89 -5.80 8.13
CA PHE A 20 -12.28 -5.54 8.60
C PHE A 20 -12.76 -6.15 9.95
N LEU A 21 -12.05 -7.08 10.58
CA LEU A 21 -12.48 -7.92 11.71
C LEU A 21 -11.46 -8.02 12.85
N THR A 22 -10.38 -7.21 12.90
CA THR A 22 -9.43 -7.29 14.03
C THR A 22 -8.89 -5.96 14.52
N SER A 23 -8.97 -5.75 15.84
CA SER A 23 -8.33 -4.63 16.57
C SER A 23 -6.90 -4.94 17.02
N THR A 24 -6.36 -6.09 16.59
CA THR A 24 -5.00 -6.52 16.91
C THR A 24 -4.13 -6.34 15.67
N PRO A 25 -3.16 -5.41 15.69
CA PRO A 25 -2.33 -5.11 14.51
C PRO A 25 -1.66 -6.32 13.88
N ARG A 26 -1.21 -7.29 14.71
CA ARG A 26 -0.53 -8.52 14.27
C ARG A 26 -1.43 -9.52 13.53
N LYS A 27 -2.74 -9.36 13.59
CA LYS A 27 -3.72 -10.22 12.89
C LYS A 27 -4.21 -9.60 11.59
N LYS A 28 -3.77 -8.39 11.25
CA LYS A 28 -4.17 -7.71 10.01
C LYS A 28 -3.57 -8.39 8.78
N PRO A 29 -4.24 -8.34 7.62
CA PRO A 29 -3.80 -9.04 6.41
C PRO A 29 -2.39 -8.66 5.95
N TYR A 30 -1.94 -7.42 6.17
CA TYR A 30 -0.59 -7.02 5.78
C TYR A 30 0.51 -7.88 6.43
N ASN A 31 0.29 -8.51 7.59
CA ASN A 31 1.30 -9.34 8.24
C ASN A 31 1.66 -10.58 7.39
N ALA A 32 0.75 -11.03 6.53
CA ALA A 32 1.04 -12.12 5.59
C ALA A 32 2.12 -11.72 4.57
N LEU A 33 2.30 -10.42 4.31
CA LEU A 33 3.32 -9.90 3.40
C LEU A 33 4.75 -10.00 3.95
N PHE A 34 4.93 -10.41 5.20
CA PHE A 34 6.27 -10.73 5.72
C PHE A 34 6.79 -12.07 5.18
N ASP A 35 5.91 -12.95 4.73
CA ASP A 35 6.29 -14.14 3.98
C ASP A 35 6.63 -13.75 2.54
N THR A 36 7.84 -14.09 2.10
CA THR A 36 8.34 -13.71 0.77
C THR A 36 7.51 -14.31 -0.36
N LYS A 37 6.99 -15.54 -0.23
CA LYS A 37 6.18 -16.16 -1.29
C LYS A 37 4.84 -15.45 -1.42
N VAL A 38 4.20 -15.14 -0.29
CA VAL A 38 2.94 -14.37 -0.28
C VAL A 38 3.18 -12.97 -0.84
N TYR A 39 4.24 -12.28 -0.40
CA TYR A 39 4.61 -10.98 -0.91
C TYR A 39 4.80 -10.98 -2.44
N LEU A 40 5.57 -11.93 -2.97
CA LEU A 40 5.83 -12.02 -4.41
C LEU A 40 4.56 -12.35 -5.21
N ALA A 41 3.65 -13.15 -4.66
CA ALA A 41 2.36 -13.41 -5.29
C ALA A 41 1.52 -12.12 -5.40
N HIS A 42 1.42 -11.36 -4.30
CA HIS A 42 0.74 -10.07 -4.27
C HIS A 42 1.39 -9.05 -5.22
N LEU A 43 2.73 -8.98 -5.22
CA LEU A 43 3.48 -8.06 -6.09
C LEU A 43 3.30 -8.41 -7.57
N SER A 44 3.33 -9.69 -7.92
CA SER A 44 3.12 -10.15 -9.30
C SER A 44 1.72 -9.76 -9.79
N LEU A 45 0.69 -9.98 -8.98
CA LEU A 45 -0.68 -9.57 -9.31
C LEU A 45 -0.81 -8.04 -9.42
N ALA A 46 -0.17 -7.30 -8.51
CA ALA A 46 -0.16 -5.85 -8.55
C ALA A 46 0.54 -5.30 -9.81
N ILE A 47 1.65 -5.92 -10.24
CA ILE A 47 2.34 -5.56 -11.47
C ILE A 47 1.44 -5.82 -12.69
N VAL A 48 0.78 -6.99 -12.76
CA VAL A 48 -0.18 -7.29 -13.84
C VAL A 48 -1.30 -6.24 -13.88
N LEU A 49 -1.82 -5.85 -12.72
CA LEU A 49 -2.83 -4.81 -12.61
C LEU A 49 -2.30 -3.44 -13.05
N ALA A 50 -1.07 -3.08 -12.70
CA ALA A 50 -0.43 -1.83 -13.11
C ALA A 50 -0.18 -1.80 -14.63
N VAL A 51 0.24 -2.91 -15.24
CA VAL A 51 0.41 -3.03 -16.71
C VAL A 51 -0.95 -2.90 -17.41
N PHE A 52 -1.98 -3.56 -16.91
CA PHE A 52 -3.34 -3.39 -17.40
C PHE A 52 -3.80 -1.94 -17.28
N GLY A 53 -3.55 -1.32 -16.12
CA GLY A 53 -3.83 0.08 -15.85
C GLY A 53 -3.14 1.00 -16.85
N PHE A 54 -1.85 0.79 -17.14
CA PHE A 54 -1.08 1.54 -18.12
C PHE A 54 -1.65 1.42 -19.54
N TRP A 55 -1.99 0.20 -19.98
CA TRP A 55 -2.61 -0.02 -21.29
C TRP A 55 -3.98 0.67 -21.38
N TYR A 56 -4.78 0.55 -20.32
CA TYR A 56 -6.11 1.14 -20.24
C TYR A 56 -6.09 2.67 -20.07
N PHE A 57 -5.01 3.21 -19.50
CA PHE A 57 -4.77 4.64 -19.24
C PHE A 57 -4.96 5.50 -20.48
N ARG A 58 -4.53 5.01 -21.65
CA ARG A 58 -4.65 5.72 -22.93
C ARG A 58 -6.08 6.10 -23.29
N ASN A 59 -7.09 5.44 -22.72
CA ASN A 59 -8.49 5.59 -23.09
C ASN A 59 -9.41 6.07 -21.96
N ALA A 60 -8.94 6.11 -20.69
CA ALA A 60 -9.85 6.18 -19.54
C ALA A 60 -9.52 7.21 -18.43
N GLY A 61 -8.43 7.98 -18.58
CA GLY A 61 -8.14 9.17 -17.77
C GLY A 61 -7.80 8.89 -16.29
N PHE A 62 -7.96 9.93 -15.45
CA PHE A 62 -7.37 10.05 -14.10
C PHE A 62 -7.61 8.90 -13.12
N GLN A 63 -8.70 8.17 -13.31
CA GLN A 63 -9.08 7.12 -12.38
C GLN A 63 -8.23 5.87 -12.55
N THR A 64 -7.57 5.70 -13.70
CA THR A 64 -6.75 4.53 -14.00
C THR A 64 -5.41 4.50 -13.26
N ALA A 65 -4.90 5.66 -12.80
CA ALA A 65 -3.75 5.72 -11.91
C ALA A 65 -3.93 4.91 -10.61
N SER A 66 -5.16 4.71 -10.16
CA SER A 66 -5.45 3.87 -8.99
C SER A 66 -4.99 2.41 -9.13
N PHE A 67 -4.82 1.89 -10.35
CA PHE A 67 -4.30 0.54 -10.58
C PHE A 67 -2.82 0.39 -10.19
N PHE A 68 -2.08 1.49 -10.07
CA PHE A 68 -0.69 1.47 -9.61
C PHE A 68 -0.58 1.51 -8.08
N VAL A 69 -1.66 1.86 -7.37
CA VAL A 69 -1.68 1.96 -5.89
C VAL A 69 -1.19 0.67 -5.21
N PRO A 70 -1.66 -0.54 -5.58
CA PRO A 70 -1.20 -1.77 -4.93
C PRO A 70 0.30 -2.01 -5.12
N THR A 71 0.83 -1.73 -6.31
CA THR A 71 2.26 -1.90 -6.61
C THR A 71 3.12 -0.94 -5.80
N ILE A 72 2.73 0.33 -5.76
CA ILE A 72 3.44 1.35 -4.98
C ILE A 72 3.36 1.04 -3.48
N PHE A 73 2.19 0.62 -3.00
CA PHE A 73 2.03 0.17 -1.61
C PHE A 73 2.95 -1.01 -1.28
N LEU A 74 3.00 -2.06 -2.11
CA LEU A 74 3.83 -3.24 -1.85
C LEU A 74 5.33 -2.92 -1.88
N THR A 75 5.78 -2.10 -2.83
CA THR A 75 7.17 -1.65 -2.89
C THR A 75 7.52 -0.78 -1.68
N GLY A 76 6.66 0.19 -1.36
CA GLY A 76 6.83 1.05 -0.18
C GLY A 76 6.81 0.26 1.12
N PHE A 77 5.94 -0.76 1.22
CA PHE A 77 5.83 -1.62 2.40
C PHE A 77 7.13 -2.40 2.62
N PHE A 78 7.70 -2.98 1.56
CA PHE A 78 8.98 -3.68 1.66
C PHE A 78 10.12 -2.75 2.10
N MET A 79 10.18 -1.53 1.54
CA MET A 79 11.16 -0.53 1.95
C MET A 79 10.97 -0.11 3.43
N ALA A 80 9.74 0.16 3.84
CA ALA A 80 9.41 0.54 5.20
C ALA A 80 9.71 -0.59 6.20
N ASP A 81 9.32 -1.84 5.91
CA ASP A 81 9.62 -3.00 6.76
C ASP A 81 11.14 -3.22 6.86
N THR A 82 11.87 -3.11 5.75
CA THR A 82 13.33 -3.21 5.75
C THR A 82 13.96 -2.14 6.65
N LEU A 83 13.51 -0.90 6.54
CA LEU A 83 14.00 0.19 7.39
C LEU A 83 13.68 -0.05 8.87
N VAL A 84 12.48 -0.52 9.20
CA VAL A 84 12.10 -0.83 10.59
C VAL A 84 12.88 -2.02 11.14
N LYS A 85 13.17 -3.04 10.32
CA LYS A 85 14.07 -4.13 10.69
C LYS A 85 15.47 -3.63 11.01
N LEU A 86 16.01 -2.72 10.20
CA LEU A 86 17.34 -2.15 10.41
C LEU A 86 17.42 -1.30 11.69
N ILE A 87 16.40 -0.47 11.97
CA ILE A 87 16.43 0.47 13.10
C ILE A 87 15.98 -0.18 14.41
N ALA A 88 14.97 -1.06 14.36
CA ALA A 88 14.28 -1.59 15.54
C ALA A 88 14.40 -3.10 15.71
N GLY A 89 15.05 -3.82 14.79
CA GLY A 89 15.25 -5.27 14.87
C GLY A 89 13.97 -6.11 14.76
N ARG A 90 12.88 -5.52 14.25
CA ARG A 90 11.57 -6.18 14.12
C ARG A 90 10.83 -5.71 12.87
N HIS A 91 9.73 -6.40 12.57
CA HIS A 91 8.84 -6.00 11.48
C HIS A 91 8.06 -4.71 11.77
N LEU A 92 7.64 -4.03 10.70
CA LEU A 92 6.76 -2.87 10.74
C LEU A 92 5.40 -3.21 11.36
N ILE A 93 4.88 -2.34 12.23
CA ILE A 93 3.55 -2.52 12.83
C ILE A 93 2.62 -1.43 12.34
N ILE A 94 1.64 -1.77 11.50
CA ILE A 94 0.62 -0.83 11.02
C ILE A 94 -0.57 -0.88 11.99
N ALA A 95 -0.71 0.18 12.79
CA ALA A 95 -1.78 0.31 13.76
C ALA A 95 -2.53 1.63 13.60
N ASP A 96 -3.86 1.58 13.75
CA ASP A 96 -4.72 2.76 13.74
C ASP A 96 -4.96 3.30 15.16
N ARG A 97 -5.86 4.29 15.29
CA ARG A 97 -6.22 4.85 16.61
C ARG A 97 -6.93 3.82 17.51
N TRP A 98 -7.72 2.92 16.92
CA TRP A 98 -8.64 2.00 17.60
C TRP A 98 -8.01 0.64 17.94
N ASP A 99 -6.81 0.37 17.42
CA ASP A 99 -6.06 -0.84 17.66
C ASP A 99 -5.46 -0.91 19.08
N LYS A 100 -5.44 -2.13 19.62
CA LYS A 100 -4.67 -2.48 20.82
C LYS A 100 -3.20 -2.63 20.46
N LYS A 101 -2.47 -1.52 20.51
CA LYS A 101 -1.05 -1.43 20.14
C LYS A 101 -0.18 -2.29 21.07
N PRO A 102 0.74 -3.12 20.54
CA PRO A 102 1.65 -3.90 21.37
C PRO A 102 2.71 -3.00 22.02
N PRO A 103 3.33 -3.41 23.15
CA PRO A 103 4.37 -2.60 23.83
C PRO A 103 5.58 -2.26 22.95
N SER A 104 5.85 -3.10 21.94
CA SER A 104 6.94 -2.88 20.98
C SER A 104 6.65 -1.77 19.97
N TYR A 105 5.40 -1.30 19.86
CA TYR A 105 4.99 -0.25 18.93
C TYR A 105 5.61 1.10 19.31
N LYS A 106 6.22 1.77 18.34
CA LYS A 106 6.86 3.07 18.49
C LYS A 106 6.24 4.02 17.48
N TRP A 107 5.41 4.96 17.94
CA TRP A 107 4.66 5.85 17.02
C TRP A 107 5.58 6.59 16.03
N TYR A 108 6.75 7.03 16.50
CA TYR A 108 7.72 7.79 15.70
C TYR A 108 8.42 6.96 14.62
N ILE A 109 8.39 5.62 14.73
CA ILE A 109 8.89 4.70 13.71
C ILE A 109 7.70 4.13 12.93
N ASP A 110 6.88 3.33 13.61
CA ASP A 110 5.79 2.58 12.99
C ASP A 110 4.69 3.50 12.46
N GLY A 111 4.28 4.47 13.26
CA GLY A 111 3.23 5.41 12.88
C GLY A 111 3.68 6.30 11.73
N LEU A 112 4.87 6.88 11.83
CA LEU A 112 5.44 7.69 10.75
C LEU A 112 5.61 6.90 9.45
N MET A 113 6.21 5.70 9.51
CA MET A 113 6.37 4.84 8.33
C MET A 113 5.02 4.40 7.74
N SER A 114 4.04 4.08 8.59
CA SER A 114 2.68 3.74 8.13
C SER A 114 2.00 4.91 7.44
N ILE A 115 2.12 6.13 7.98
CA ILE A 115 1.56 7.34 7.38
C ILE A 115 2.23 7.62 6.04
N LEU A 116 3.56 7.60 5.97
CA LEU A 116 4.31 7.83 4.73
C LEU A 116 3.98 6.77 3.68
N LEU A 117 3.85 5.50 4.09
CA LEU A 117 3.46 4.41 3.21
C LEU A 117 2.05 4.61 2.64
N ILE A 118 1.07 4.92 3.49
CA ILE A 118 -0.33 5.08 3.07
C ILE A 118 -0.48 6.34 2.20
N ILE A 119 0.02 7.49 2.65
CA ILE A 119 -0.05 8.73 1.86
C ILE A 119 0.72 8.58 0.56
N GLY A 120 1.95 8.05 0.62
CA GLY A 120 2.77 7.83 -0.56
C GLY A 120 2.08 6.94 -1.59
N SER A 121 1.54 5.80 -1.16
CA SER A 121 0.85 4.87 -2.06
C SER A 121 -0.47 5.40 -2.62
N LEU A 122 -1.24 6.15 -1.83
CA LEU A 122 -2.53 6.68 -2.28
C LEU A 122 -2.41 7.95 -3.11
N CYS A 123 -1.37 8.76 -2.94
CA CYS A 123 -1.21 10.04 -3.65
C CYS A 123 -0.24 9.97 -4.84
N SER A 124 0.86 9.22 -4.75
CA SER A 124 1.89 9.23 -5.81
C SER A 124 1.42 8.78 -7.21
N PRO A 125 0.52 7.79 -7.39
CA PRO A 125 0.05 7.45 -8.73
C PRO A 125 -0.61 8.64 -9.45
N PHE A 126 -1.37 9.44 -8.71
CA PHE A 126 -2.12 10.57 -9.22
C PHE A 126 -1.23 11.78 -9.50
N ILE A 127 -0.21 12.00 -8.68
CA ILE A 127 0.81 13.02 -8.92
C ILE A 127 1.60 12.69 -10.19
N LEU A 128 1.99 11.42 -10.37
CA LEU A 128 2.68 10.96 -11.57
C LEU A 128 1.82 11.13 -12.82
N GLU A 129 0.55 10.75 -12.76
CA GLU A 129 -0.37 10.98 -13.87
C GLU A 129 -0.49 12.46 -14.22
N GLN A 130 -0.71 13.34 -13.23
CA GLN A 130 -0.83 14.78 -13.49
C GLN A 130 0.45 15.31 -14.16
N TYR A 131 1.62 14.84 -13.72
CA TYR A 131 2.90 15.21 -14.31
C TYR A 131 3.02 14.75 -15.78
N PHE A 132 2.60 13.52 -16.09
CA PHE A 132 2.62 13.00 -17.46
C PHE A 132 1.64 13.73 -18.37
N GLN A 133 0.44 14.07 -17.90
CA GLN A 133 -0.56 14.82 -18.68
C GLN A 133 -0.13 16.25 -19.02
N TYR A 134 0.70 16.90 -18.20
CA TYR A 134 1.18 18.25 -18.47
C TYR A 134 2.44 18.32 -19.35
N ARG A 135 3.17 17.20 -19.50
CA ARG A 135 4.45 17.18 -20.24
C ARG A 135 4.40 16.45 -21.57
N PHE A 136 3.36 15.66 -21.83
CA PHE A 136 3.15 14.89 -23.05
C PHE A 136 1.70 15.04 -23.52
#